data_AF-A0A645FCL1-F1
#
_entry.id   AF-A0A645FCL1-F1
#
_cell.length_a   1.000
_cell.length_b   1.000
_cell.length_c   1.000
_cell.angle_alpha   90.00
_cell.angle_beta   90.00
_cell.angle_gamma   90.00
#
_symmetry.space_group_name_H-M   'P 1'
#
loop_
_entity.id
_entity.type
_entity.pdbx_description
1 polymer ?
#
loop_
_entity_poly.entity_id
_entity_poly.type
_entity_poly.pdbx_seq_one_letter_code
_entity_poly.pdbx_strand_id
1 'polypeptide(L)'
;MNRASRWAVNAKLSSEKQIESVDSLTQGEKPQPGSQLREQLPTSVFQTRIDLEHPLAFGLTSPHLPVARENRFFLAHSENSVSFYSDDPLLNGYIPGEQLEKIKGSASISVNRSGRGNVILFVEDPLFRGIWDATTRTFVNAVLFGNSVLNR
;
A
#
# COMPACT_ATOMS: atom_id res chain seq x y z
N MET A 1 -3.81 9.68 -3.94
CA MET A 1 -4.67 9.53 -2.73
C MET A 1 -4.33 8.23 -1.99
N ASN A 2 -4.07 8.30 -0.67
CA ASN A 2 -4.38 7.28 0.36
C ASN A 2 -4.07 7.90 1.73
N ARG A 3 -5.05 8.63 2.28
CA ARG A 3 -4.90 9.36 3.56
C ARG A 3 -5.22 8.49 4.77
N ALA A 4 -6.03 7.45 4.59
CA ALA A 4 -6.48 6.58 5.67
C ALA A 4 -5.32 5.74 6.22
N SER A 5 -4.55 5.06 5.35
CA SER A 5 -3.41 4.26 5.79
C SER A 5 -2.32 5.11 6.45
N ARG A 6 -2.07 6.31 5.90
CA ARG A 6 -1.16 7.28 6.50
C ARG A 6 -1.63 7.75 7.89
N TRP A 7 -2.92 8.06 8.02
CA TRP A 7 -3.50 8.43 9.32
C TRP A 7 -3.38 7.30 10.33
N ALA A 8 -3.64 6.05 9.93
CA ALA A 8 -3.57 4.90 10.82
C ALA A 8 -2.14 4.64 11.34
N VAL A 9 -1.13 4.78 10.47
CA VAL A 9 0.29 4.71 10.86
C VAL A 9 0.64 5.86 11.81
N ASN A 10 0.26 7.09 11.50
CA ASN A 10 0.53 8.26 12.36
C ASN A 10 -0.19 8.17 13.73
N ALA A 11 -1.38 7.56 13.77
CA ALA A 11 -2.14 7.30 14.98
C ALA A 11 -1.59 6.11 15.80
N LYS A 12 -0.49 5.47 15.35
CA LYS A 12 0.15 4.32 16.00
C LYS A 12 -0.78 3.11 16.12
N LEU A 13 -1.71 2.96 15.18
CA LEU A 13 -2.58 1.78 15.10
C LEU A 13 -1.89 0.59 14.43
N SER A 14 -0.72 0.82 13.83
CA SER A 14 0.15 -0.18 13.20
C SER A 14 1.60 0.09 13.60
N SER A 15 2.38 -0.98 13.79
CA SER A 15 3.82 -0.93 14.08
C SER A 15 4.68 -0.76 12.82
N GLU A 16 4.05 -0.66 11.65
CA GLU A 16 4.76 -0.51 10.38
C GLU A 16 5.56 0.79 10.34
N LYS A 17 6.78 0.68 9.84
CA LYS A 17 7.64 1.86 9.61
C LYS A 17 7.30 2.46 8.26
N GLN A 18 6.98 3.75 8.25
CA GLN A 18 6.94 4.52 7.02
C GLN A 18 8.38 4.68 6.50
N ILE A 19 8.61 4.35 5.22
CA ILE A 19 9.84 4.77 4.57
C ILE A 19 9.67 6.26 4.27
N GLU A 20 10.43 7.10 4.97
CA GLU A 20 10.37 8.54 4.74
C GLU A 20 10.76 8.87 3.28
N SER A 21 9.88 9.60 2.61
CA SER A 21 10.28 10.38 1.45
C SER A 21 11.16 11.51 1.96
N VAL A 22 12.46 11.43 1.68
CA VAL A 22 13.37 12.56 1.82
C VAL A 22 12.91 13.60 0.80
N ASP A 23 12.02 14.50 1.19
CA ASP A 23 11.99 15.82 0.56
C ASP A 23 13.20 16.57 1.13
N SER A 24 14.36 16.46 0.48
CA SER A 24 15.55 17.28 0.80
C SER A 24 15.35 18.77 0.54
N LEU A 25 14.13 19.20 0.23
CA LEU A 25 13.78 20.60 0.08
C LEU A 25 12.63 20.88 1.04
N THR A 26 12.96 21.60 2.13
CA THR A 26 12.05 22.28 3.09
C THR A 26 11.65 21.53 4.36
N GLN A 27 12.62 21.30 5.25
CA GLN A 27 12.35 21.58 6.67
C GLN A 27 12.17 23.11 6.81
N GLY A 28 10.93 23.60 6.80
CA GLY A 28 10.64 24.97 7.24
C GLY A 28 9.51 25.76 6.58
N GLU A 29 8.92 25.32 5.45
CA GLU A 29 7.88 26.13 4.79
C GLU A 29 6.46 25.68 5.14
N LYS A 30 5.63 26.63 5.61
CA LYS A 30 4.19 26.43 5.79
C LYS A 30 3.56 25.97 4.47
N PRO A 31 2.65 24.98 4.49
CA PRO A 31 2.06 24.45 3.27
C PRO A 31 1.26 25.55 2.54
N GLN A 32 1.76 25.95 1.37
CA GLN A 32 1.09 26.90 0.47
C GLN A 32 -0.11 26.21 -0.23
N PRO A 33 -1.19 26.93 -0.57
CA PRO A 33 -2.31 26.37 -1.32
C PRO A 33 -1.83 26.02 -2.74
N GLY A 34 -1.49 24.74 -2.96
CA GLY A 34 -0.84 24.24 -4.17
C GLY A 34 0.10 23.06 -3.91
N SER A 35 0.54 22.85 -2.66
CA SER A 35 1.36 21.69 -2.26
C SER A 35 0.68 20.33 -2.45
N GLN A 36 -0.64 20.30 -2.64
CA GLN A 36 -1.43 19.08 -2.82
C GLN A 36 -1.05 18.30 -4.09
N LEU A 37 -0.49 18.98 -5.10
CA LEU A 37 0.00 18.36 -6.33
C LEU A 37 1.37 17.68 -6.14
N ARG A 38 2.16 18.07 -5.14
CA ARG A 38 3.50 17.47 -4.90
C ARG A 38 3.41 16.04 -4.36
N GLU A 39 2.40 15.73 -3.55
CA GLU A 39 2.22 14.39 -2.98
C GLU A 39 1.59 13.36 -3.95
N GLN A 40 1.04 13.83 -5.07
CA GLN A 40 0.40 12.96 -6.06
C GLN A 40 1.41 12.50 -7.11
N LEU A 41 1.33 11.21 -7.43
CA LEU A 41 1.96 10.65 -8.61
C LEU A 41 0.91 10.61 -9.73
N PRO A 42 1.31 10.79 -11.00
CA PRO A 42 0.48 10.37 -12.12
C PRO A 42 0.04 8.93 -11.91
N THR A 43 -1.22 8.61 -12.26
CA THR A 43 -1.71 7.24 -12.17
C THR A 43 -0.76 6.29 -12.87
N SER A 44 -0.16 5.40 -12.10
CA SER A 44 0.81 4.42 -12.59
C SER A 44 0.42 3.05 -12.06
N VAL A 45 0.69 2.02 -12.85
CA VAL A 45 0.37 0.63 -12.53
C VAL A 45 1.65 -0.06 -12.12
N PHE A 46 1.60 -0.70 -10.96
CA PHE A 46 2.73 -1.42 -10.40
C PHE A 46 2.44 -2.90 -10.21
N GLN A 47 3.45 -3.73 -10.41
CA GLN A 47 3.40 -5.15 -10.11
C GLN A 47 3.69 -5.38 -8.63
N THR A 48 2.75 -6.04 -7.95
CA THR A 48 2.99 -6.62 -6.62
C THR A 48 2.78 -8.12 -6.68
N ARG A 49 3.25 -8.80 -5.65
CA ARG A 49 2.97 -10.21 -5.40
C ARG A 49 2.22 -10.33 -4.09
N ILE A 50 1.26 -11.25 -4.03
CA ILE A 50 0.49 -11.56 -2.84
C ILE A 50 0.67 -13.04 -2.48
N ASP A 51 0.74 -13.35 -1.19
CA ASP A 51 0.71 -14.73 -0.70
C ASP A 51 -0.69 -15.34 -0.91
N LEU A 52 -0.79 -16.37 -1.76
CA LEU A 52 -2.04 -17.07 -2.06
C LEU A 52 -2.56 -17.91 -0.89
N GLU A 53 -1.72 -18.25 0.08
CA GLU A 53 -2.17 -18.95 1.30
C GLU A 53 -2.87 -18.01 2.28
N HIS A 54 -2.69 -16.69 2.14
CA HIS A 54 -3.25 -15.72 3.05
C HIS A 54 -4.76 -15.53 2.81
N PRO A 55 -5.62 -15.39 3.84
CA PRO A 55 -7.07 -15.24 3.66
C PRO A 55 -7.47 -14.03 2.79
N LEU A 56 -6.63 -12.99 2.73
CA LEU A 56 -6.86 -11.85 1.84
C LEU A 56 -6.75 -12.20 0.35
N ALA A 57 -6.02 -13.26 0.01
CA ALA A 57 -5.89 -13.76 -1.36
C ALA A 57 -6.92 -14.83 -1.73
N PHE A 58 -7.88 -15.14 -0.84
CA PHE A 58 -8.88 -16.17 -1.11
C PHE A 58 -9.62 -15.95 -2.45
N GLY A 59 -9.60 -16.96 -3.30
CA GLY A 59 -10.18 -16.93 -4.64
C GLY A 59 -9.30 -16.31 -5.73
N LEU A 60 -8.11 -15.81 -5.41
CA LEU A 60 -7.09 -15.47 -6.41
C LEU A 60 -6.38 -16.76 -6.87
N THR A 61 -6.10 -16.84 -8.17
CA THR A 61 -5.42 -17.99 -8.79
C THR A 61 -3.99 -17.68 -9.23
N SER A 62 -3.59 -16.41 -9.16
CA SER A 62 -2.26 -15.93 -9.53
C SER A 62 -1.70 -15.08 -8.39
N PRO A 63 -0.43 -15.26 -8.00
CA PRO A 63 0.20 -14.40 -6.99
C PRO A 63 0.49 -13.00 -7.54
N HIS A 64 0.40 -12.77 -8.85
CA HIS A 64 0.62 -11.46 -9.45
C HIS A 64 -0.61 -10.59 -9.22
N LEU A 65 -0.43 -9.49 -8.49
CA LEU A 65 -1.47 -8.54 -8.15
C LEU A 65 -1.07 -7.14 -8.63
N PRO A 66 -1.36 -6.76 -9.88
CA PRO A 66 -1.11 -5.39 -10.31
C PRO A 66 -2.00 -4.40 -9.55
N VAL A 67 -1.44 -3.25 -9.17
CA VAL A 67 -2.13 -2.21 -8.40
C VAL A 67 -1.97 -0.85 -9.07
N ALA A 68 -3.03 -0.05 -9.06
CA ALA A 68 -3.00 1.33 -9.53
C ALA A 68 -2.67 2.28 -8.37
N ARG A 69 -1.74 3.20 -8.59
CA ARG A 69 -1.23 4.06 -7.52
C ARG A 69 -1.05 5.51 -7.97
N GLU A 70 -1.38 6.42 -7.06
CA GLU A 70 -1.38 7.88 -7.23
C GLU A 70 -0.81 8.61 -6.00
N ASN A 71 0.06 7.96 -5.21
CA ASN A 71 0.59 8.51 -3.97
C ASN A 71 2.06 8.15 -3.75
N ARG A 72 2.77 8.96 -2.96
CA ARG A 72 4.18 8.76 -2.58
C ARG A 72 4.34 8.16 -1.18
N PHE A 73 3.33 7.43 -0.67
CA PHE A 73 3.38 6.81 0.65
C PHE A 73 3.97 5.40 0.56
N PHE A 74 5.04 5.13 1.31
CA PHE A 74 5.73 3.84 1.26
C PHE A 74 5.65 3.15 2.62
N LEU A 75 5.34 1.86 2.57
CA LEU A 75 5.29 1.00 3.75
C LEU A 75 6.48 0.06 3.70
N ALA A 76 7.29 0.03 4.76
CA ALA A 76 8.40 -0.91 4.83
C ALA A 76 7.88 -2.36 4.80
N HIS A 77 8.70 -3.26 4.29
CA HIS A 77 8.44 -4.69 4.43
C HIS A 77 8.55 -5.11 5.90
N SER A 78 7.63 -5.97 6.33
CA SER A 78 7.61 -6.56 7.66
C SER A 78 7.03 -7.98 7.61
N GLU A 79 7.13 -8.73 8.70
CA GLU A 79 6.49 -10.06 8.82
C GLU A 79 4.97 -10.01 8.65
N ASN A 80 4.37 -8.84 8.82
CA ASN A 80 2.94 -8.58 8.70
C ASN A 80 2.52 -8.20 7.27
N SER A 81 3.48 -8.13 6.33
CA SER A 81 3.23 -7.80 4.94
C SER A 81 2.67 -9.00 4.18
N VAL A 82 1.50 -8.82 3.58
CA VAL A 82 0.79 -9.86 2.81
C VAL A 82 1.04 -9.72 1.32
N SER A 83 1.29 -8.48 0.87
CA SER A 83 1.65 -8.19 -0.50
C SER A 83 2.83 -7.23 -0.58
N PHE A 84 3.73 -7.50 -1.51
CA PHE A 84 4.97 -6.75 -1.72
C PHE A 84 5.18 -6.41 -3.19
N TYR A 85 5.77 -5.25 -3.44
CA TYR A 85 6.19 -4.82 -4.77
C TYR A 85 7.34 -5.70 -5.30
N SER A 86 7.32 -6.03 -6.59
CA SER A 86 8.40 -6.80 -7.24
C SER A 86 9.70 -5.99 -7.40
N ASP A 87 10.79 -6.66 -7.78
CA ASP A 87 12.09 -6.04 -8.06
C ASP A 87 12.05 -5.13 -9.29
N ASP A 88 11.20 -5.46 -10.26
CA ASP A 88 10.80 -4.58 -11.36
C ASP A 88 9.30 -4.26 -11.21
N PRO A 89 8.95 -3.22 -10.43
CA PRO A 89 7.58 -2.99 -10.04
C PRO A 89 6.81 -2.11 -11.02
N LEU A 90 7.44 -1.35 -11.92
CA LEU A 90 6.70 -0.41 -12.79
C LEU A 90 6.22 -1.11 -14.05
N LEU A 91 4.91 -1.37 -14.15
CA LEU A 91 4.31 -1.95 -15.36
C LEU A 91 3.93 -0.88 -16.38
N ASN A 92 3.40 0.25 -15.92
CA ASN A 92 2.98 1.36 -16.77
C ASN A 92 2.95 2.67 -15.96
N GLY A 93 3.26 3.79 -16.59
CA GLY A 93 3.17 5.13 -16.00
C GLY A 93 4.53 5.71 -15.68
N TYR A 94 4.59 6.52 -14.62
CA TYR A 94 5.78 7.28 -14.26
C TYR A 94 5.96 7.39 -12.74
N ILE A 95 7.19 7.15 -12.30
CA ILE A 95 7.66 7.42 -10.95
C ILE A 95 9.12 7.90 -11.03
N PRO A 96 9.54 8.90 -10.22
CA PRO A 96 10.95 9.28 -10.18
C PRO A 96 11.86 8.10 -9.78
N GLY A 97 13.04 7.99 -10.38
CA GLY A 97 13.95 6.86 -10.16
C GLY A 97 14.30 6.62 -8.69
N GLU A 98 14.55 7.68 -7.92
CA GLU A 98 14.81 7.57 -6.47
C GLU A 98 13.64 6.96 -5.68
N GLN A 99 12.41 7.16 -6.16
CA GLN A 99 11.20 6.62 -5.54
C GLN A 99 10.89 5.21 -6.05
N LEU A 100 11.26 4.92 -7.30
CA LEU A 100 11.23 3.56 -7.84
C LEU A 100 12.14 2.65 -7.02
N GLU A 101 13.34 3.08 -6.66
CA GLU A 101 14.22 2.26 -5.80
C GLU A 101 13.61 2.01 -4.40
N LYS A 102 12.89 2.99 -3.84
CA LYS A 102 12.20 2.82 -2.54
C LYS A 102 10.99 1.90 -2.60
N ILE A 103 10.34 1.78 -3.75
CA ILE A 103 9.13 0.97 -3.90
C ILE A 103 9.47 -0.53 -3.98
N LYS A 104 10.65 -0.89 -4.51
CA LYS A 104 11.07 -2.29 -4.69
C LYS A 104 11.07 -3.02 -3.34
N GLY A 105 10.40 -4.16 -3.29
CA GLY A 105 10.27 -4.97 -2.08
C GLY A 105 9.44 -4.34 -0.95
N SER A 106 8.96 -3.12 -1.10
CA SER A 106 8.09 -2.47 -0.11
C SER A 106 6.73 -3.17 -0.01
N ALA A 107 6.01 -2.95 1.08
CA ALA A 107 4.69 -3.54 1.27
C ALA A 107 3.60 -2.74 0.54
N SER A 108 2.69 -3.46 -0.13
CA SER A 108 1.45 -2.91 -0.70
C SER A 108 0.25 -3.16 0.23
N ILE A 109 0.21 -4.35 0.85
CA ILE A 109 -0.82 -4.72 1.82
C ILE A 109 -0.15 -5.26 3.07
N SER A 110 -0.54 -4.76 4.25
CA SER A 110 -0.11 -5.33 5.53
C SER A 110 -1.25 -5.46 6.53
N VAL A 111 -1.07 -6.37 7.50
CA VAL A 111 -2.09 -6.70 8.50
C VAL A 111 -1.46 -6.63 9.88
N ASN A 112 -1.96 -5.74 10.73
CA ASN A 112 -1.42 -5.55 12.07
C ASN A 112 -2.50 -5.81 13.12
N ARG A 113 -2.13 -6.45 14.24
CA ARG A 113 -3.06 -6.64 15.35
C ARG A 113 -3.22 -5.33 16.11
N SER A 114 -4.47 -4.96 16.43
CA SER A 114 -4.76 -3.81 17.28
C SER A 114 -5.89 -4.14 18.25
N GLY A 115 -5.54 -4.25 19.53
CA GLY A 115 -6.47 -4.68 20.58
C GLY A 115 -7.09 -6.05 20.29
N ARG A 116 -8.42 -6.07 20.14
CA ARG A 116 -9.21 -7.29 19.89
C ARG A 116 -9.42 -7.60 18.40
N GLY A 117 -8.92 -6.76 17.50
CA GLY A 117 -9.12 -6.89 16.06
C GLY A 117 -7.83 -6.67 15.28
N ASN A 118 -8.00 -6.51 13.96
CA ASN A 118 -6.91 -6.34 13.03
C ASN A 118 -7.09 -5.05 12.23
N VAL A 119 -5.96 -4.43 11.87
CA VAL A 119 -5.85 -3.24 11.02
C VAL A 119 -5.20 -3.69 9.72
N ILE A 120 -5.98 -3.66 8.65
CA ILE A 120 -5.52 -4.04 7.31
C ILE A 120 -5.24 -2.74 6.56
N LEU A 121 -3.98 -2.55 6.17
CA LEU A 121 -3.52 -1.37 5.45
C LEU A 121 -3.32 -1.73 3.99
N PHE A 122 -3.98 -0.97 3.11
CA PHE A 122 -3.68 -0.93 1.69
C PHE A 122 -2.90 0.35 1.42
N VAL A 123 -1.79 0.30 0.70
CA VAL A 123 -1.05 1.51 0.29
C VAL A 123 -1.77 2.19 -0.88
N GLU A 124 -2.43 1.41 -1.72
CA GLU A 124 -3.22 1.84 -2.86
C GLU A 124 -4.71 1.94 -2.52
N ASP A 125 -5.50 2.43 -3.46
CA ASP A 125 -6.95 2.28 -3.41
C ASP A 125 -7.32 0.93 -4.02
N PRO A 126 -7.74 -0.07 -3.22
CA PRO A 126 -8.05 -1.40 -3.75
C PRO A 126 -9.30 -1.40 -4.66
N LEU A 127 -10.12 -0.34 -4.60
CA LEU A 127 -11.33 -0.14 -5.39
C LEU A 127 -11.11 0.88 -6.51
N PHE A 128 -9.86 1.13 -6.91
CA PHE A 128 -9.51 2.13 -7.92
C PHE A 128 -10.40 2.02 -9.18
N ARG A 129 -11.31 2.98 -9.31
CA ARG A 129 -12.34 3.07 -10.37
C ARG A 129 -13.25 1.83 -10.51
N GLY A 130 -13.20 0.88 -9.59
CA GLY A 130 -14.03 -0.34 -9.60
C GLY A 130 -13.76 -1.30 -10.76
N ILE A 131 -12.63 -1.17 -11.46
CA ILE A 131 -12.34 -1.95 -12.69
C ILE A 131 -11.39 -3.14 -12.47
N TRP A 132 -10.76 -3.25 -11.29
CA TRP A 132 -9.76 -4.27 -11.00
C TRP A 132 -10.36 -5.36 -10.09
N ASP A 133 -10.70 -6.54 -10.67
CA ASP A 133 -11.32 -7.64 -9.90
C ASP A 133 -10.41 -8.16 -8.79
N ALA A 134 -9.11 -8.32 -9.07
CA ALA A 134 -8.17 -8.90 -8.12
C ALA A 134 -8.02 -8.05 -6.85
N THR A 135 -7.83 -6.73 -6.98
CA THR A 135 -7.72 -5.82 -5.82
C THR A 135 -9.08 -5.59 -5.14
N THR A 136 -10.18 -5.60 -5.90
CA THR A 136 -11.52 -5.56 -5.32
C THR A 136 -11.78 -6.79 -4.44
N ARG A 137 -11.32 -7.97 -4.89
CA ARG A 137 -11.42 -9.22 -4.13
C ARG A 137 -10.61 -9.18 -2.84
N THR A 138 -9.38 -8.65 -2.87
CA THR A 138 -8.59 -8.52 -1.62
C THR A 138 -9.26 -7.59 -0.61
N PHE A 139 -9.92 -6.53 -1.08
CA PHE A 139 -10.73 -5.66 -0.21
C PHE A 139 -11.96 -6.38 0.36
N VAL A 140 -12.72 -7.10 -0.45
CA VAL A 140 -13.87 -7.90 0.03
C VAL A 140 -13.41 -8.94 1.05
N ASN A 141 -12.32 -9.64 0.78
CA ASN A 141 -11.72 -10.61 1.71
C ASN A 141 -11.27 -9.93 3.02
N ALA A 142 -10.78 -8.69 2.97
CA ALA A 142 -10.44 -7.93 4.18
C ALA A 142 -11.67 -7.65 5.05
N VAL A 143 -12.81 -7.34 4.43
CA VAL A 143 -14.08 -7.13 5.16
C VAL A 143 -14.61 -8.45 5.75
N LEU A 144 -14.60 -9.53 4.97
CA LEU A 144 -15.19 -10.81 5.37
C LEU A 144 -14.31 -11.60 6.35
N PHE A 145 -13.00 -11.63 6.11
CA PHE A 145 -12.05 -12.45 6.86
C PHE A 145 -11.18 -11.64 7.82
N GLY A 146 -11.38 -10.32 7.91
CA GLY A 146 -10.53 -9.42 8.68
C GLY A 146 -10.40 -9.76 10.16
N ASN A 147 -11.28 -10.58 10.75
CA ASN A 147 -11.14 -11.05 12.13
C ASN A 147 -10.27 -12.33 12.28
N SER A 148 -9.97 -13.02 11.18
CA SER A 148 -9.27 -14.31 11.14
C SER A 148 -7.93 -14.26 10.38
N VAL A 149 -7.51 -13.09 9.90
CA VAL A 149 -6.31 -12.91 9.05
C VAL A 149 -4.97 -13.13 9.76
N LEU A 150 -4.89 -13.03 11.10
CA LEU A 150 -3.62 -13.13 11.85
C LEU A 150 -3.40 -14.44 12.61
N ASN A 151 -4.10 -15.52 12.27
CA ASN A 151 -3.87 -16.82 12.93
C ASN A 151 -2.70 -17.57 12.27
N ARG A 152 -1.46 -17.20 12.61
CA ARG A 152 -0.31 -18.12 12.71
C ARG A 152 0.47 -17.77 13.97
#